data_AF-A0AAU6S0J0-F1
#
_entry.id   AF-A0AAU6S0J0-F1
#
_cell.length_a   1.000
_cell.length_b   1.000
_cell.length_c   1.000
_cell.angle_alpha   90.00
_cell.angle_beta   90.00
_cell.angle_gamma   90.00
#
_symmetry.space_group_name_H-M   'P 1'
#
loop_
_entity.id
_entity.type
_entity.pdbx_description
1 polymer ?
#
loop_
_entity_poly.entity_id
_entity_poly.type
_entity_poly.pdbx_seq_one_letter_code
_entity_poly.pdbx_strand_id
1 'polypeptide(L)'
;MSKLIAGLTLLLTTACTPVEPEYDEYYGAGYIGVNEALWPTEYATPYPFTVPYGEISCTSHPKFGREVYFAPEGFTDESYIGTPLNKSSVDALNQANMRPNVPYSVKEGADLSDAIKAGLRVCDEYQDRLDNGV
;
A
#
# COMPACT_ATOMS: atom_id res chain seq x y z
N MET A 1 56.33 38.65 -1.98
CA MET A 1 55.16 38.00 -2.62
C MET A 1 54.81 36.78 -1.79
N SER A 2 53.81 36.87 -0.92
CA SER A 2 53.36 35.73 -0.12
C SER A 2 51.87 35.50 -0.38
N LYS A 3 51.54 34.28 -0.75
CA LYS A 3 50.29 33.86 -1.42
C LYS A 3 49.18 33.61 -0.39
N LEU A 4 47.97 34.03 -0.75
CA LEU A 4 46.71 33.76 -0.05
C LEU A 4 46.47 32.25 0.11
N ILE A 5 46.18 31.79 1.32
CA ILE A 5 45.71 30.43 1.60
C ILE A 5 44.18 30.43 1.44
N ALA A 6 43.70 29.83 0.36
CA ALA A 6 42.28 29.59 0.14
C ALA A 6 41.83 28.40 0.99
N GLY A 7 40.78 28.64 1.80
CA GLY A 7 40.11 27.62 2.59
C GLY A 7 39.32 26.65 1.70
N LEU A 8 39.28 25.39 2.12
CA LEU A 8 38.41 24.38 1.55
C LEU A 8 37.64 23.72 2.71
N THR A 9 36.46 24.26 3.01
CA THR A 9 35.55 23.69 3.99
C THR A 9 34.77 22.57 3.32
N LEU A 10 35.06 21.32 3.68
CA LEU A 10 34.35 20.15 3.21
C LEU A 10 32.97 20.09 3.90
N LEU A 11 31.90 20.43 3.18
CA LEU A 11 30.54 20.16 3.64
C LEU A 11 30.26 18.66 3.50
N LEU A 12 30.16 17.97 4.63
CA LEU A 12 29.64 16.61 4.70
C LEU A 12 28.14 16.66 4.42
N THR A 13 27.73 16.17 3.26
CA THR A 13 26.32 15.91 2.96
C THR A 13 25.90 14.64 3.71
N THR A 14 25.14 14.77 4.79
CA THR A 14 24.41 13.64 5.36
C THR A 14 23.29 13.28 4.39
N ALA A 15 23.47 12.21 3.63
CA ALA A 15 22.37 11.58 2.91
C ALA A 15 21.41 11.01 3.96
N CYS A 16 20.21 11.58 4.08
CA CYS A 16 19.12 10.91 4.77
C CYS A 16 18.79 9.66 3.95
N THR A 17 19.09 8.47 4.48
CA THR A 17 18.44 7.25 4.01
C THR A 17 16.99 7.29 4.45
N PRO A 18 16.02 6.90 3.61
CA PRO A 18 14.66 6.69 4.07
C PRO A 18 14.70 5.64 5.18
N VAL A 19 14.18 6.00 6.34
CA VAL A 19 13.90 5.05 7.43
C VAL A 19 12.81 4.14 6.90
N GLU A 20 13.14 2.87 6.69
CA GLU A 20 12.12 1.84 6.49
C GLU A 20 11.29 1.76 7.77
N PRO A 21 9.97 1.93 7.73
CA PRO A 21 9.14 1.75 8.91
C PRO A 21 9.24 0.29 9.34
N GLU A 22 9.60 0.07 10.60
CA GLU A 22 9.51 -1.23 11.26
C GLU A 22 8.06 -1.71 11.17
N TYR A 23 7.86 -2.86 10.50
CA TYR A 23 6.56 -3.48 10.32
C TYR A 23 6.12 -4.10 11.67
N ASP A 24 5.19 -3.44 12.35
CA ASP A 24 4.52 -3.99 13.53
C ASP A 24 3.52 -5.08 13.11
N GLU A 25 3.25 -5.99 14.05
CA GLU A 25 2.83 -7.40 13.86
C GLU A 25 1.38 -7.65 13.35
N TYR A 26 0.97 -7.03 12.25
CA TYR A 26 -0.12 -7.53 11.40
C TYR A 26 0.46 -7.92 10.03
N TYR A 27 0.55 -9.23 9.75
CA TYR A 27 1.12 -9.79 8.52
C TYR A 27 0.29 -9.42 7.25
N GLY A 28 0.33 -8.15 6.87
CA GLY A 28 0.06 -7.72 5.51
C GLY A 28 1.29 -8.03 4.65
N ALA A 29 1.07 -8.49 3.42
CA ALA A 29 2.10 -8.59 2.40
C ALA A 29 2.67 -7.22 1.98
N GLY A 30 2.24 -6.14 2.64
CA GLY A 30 2.53 -4.76 2.28
C GLY A 30 1.33 -4.09 1.62
N TYR A 31 1.60 -2.92 1.06
CA TYR A 31 0.62 -2.08 0.38
C TYR A 31 1.27 -1.34 -0.80
N ILE A 32 0.42 -0.80 -1.66
CA ILE A 32 0.80 0.23 -2.64
C ILE A 32 0.00 1.50 -2.37
N GLY A 33 0.67 2.64 -2.42
CA GLY A 33 0.00 3.93 -2.48
C GLY A 33 -0.67 4.12 -3.84
N VAL A 34 -1.90 4.61 -3.85
CA VAL A 34 -2.64 4.93 -5.06
C VAL A 34 -3.04 6.40 -5.05
N ASN A 35 -3.01 7.00 -6.24
CA ASN A 35 -3.35 8.39 -6.43
C ASN A 35 -4.19 8.57 -7.70
N GLU A 36 -5.28 9.33 -7.62
CA GLU A 36 -6.20 9.54 -8.74
C GLU A 36 -5.54 10.20 -9.96
N ALA A 37 -4.60 11.13 -9.75
CA ALA A 37 -3.92 11.83 -10.83
C ALA A 37 -2.89 10.96 -11.56
N LEU A 38 -2.27 10.00 -10.88
CA LEU A 38 -1.27 9.09 -11.44
C LEU A 38 -1.87 7.78 -11.95
N TRP A 39 -3.04 7.38 -11.44
CA TRP A 39 -3.73 6.15 -11.84
C TRP A 39 -3.78 5.87 -13.35
N PRO A 40 -4.18 6.82 -14.22
CA PRO A 40 -4.27 6.56 -15.67
C PRO A 40 -2.90 6.35 -16.35
N THR A 41 -1.79 6.58 -15.65
CA THR A 41 -0.43 6.29 -16.16
C THR A 41 0.00 4.85 -15.93
N GLU A 42 -0.64 4.15 -14.98
CA GLU A 42 -0.28 2.80 -14.53
C GLU A 42 -1.35 1.75 -14.84
N TYR A 43 -2.62 2.16 -14.90
CA TYR A 43 -3.77 1.27 -15.00
C TYR A 43 -4.72 1.66 -16.14
N ALA A 44 -5.44 0.67 -16.67
CA ALA A 44 -6.31 0.86 -17.83
C ALA A 44 -7.74 1.25 -17.42
N THR A 45 -8.20 0.81 -16.24
CA THR A 45 -9.53 1.20 -15.73
C THR A 45 -9.51 2.61 -15.14
N PRO A 46 -10.65 3.32 -15.08
CA PRO A 46 -10.75 4.58 -14.33
C PRO A 46 -10.43 4.39 -12.84
N TYR A 47 -9.89 5.41 -12.19
CA TYR A 47 -9.58 5.39 -10.76
C TYR A 47 -10.85 5.09 -9.92
N PRO A 48 -10.89 3.97 -9.17
CA PRO A 48 -12.15 3.44 -8.65
C PRO A 48 -12.57 4.02 -7.30
N PHE A 49 -11.72 4.76 -6.59
CA PHE A 49 -12.01 5.19 -5.21
C PHE A 49 -12.58 6.60 -5.14
N THR A 50 -13.37 6.89 -4.11
CA THR A 50 -14.04 8.19 -3.92
C THR A 50 -13.12 9.28 -3.37
N VAL A 51 -11.88 8.94 -3.01
CA VAL A 51 -10.87 9.84 -2.46
C VAL A 51 -9.62 9.86 -3.32
N PRO A 52 -8.92 10.99 -3.46
CA PRO A 52 -7.79 11.11 -4.38
C PRO A 52 -6.54 10.31 -3.99
N TYR A 53 -6.41 9.90 -2.73
CA TYR A 53 -5.26 9.15 -2.21
C TYR A 53 -5.71 8.01 -1.31
N GLY A 54 -4.95 6.92 -1.31
CA GLY A 54 -5.11 5.82 -0.38
C GLY A 54 -4.10 4.71 -0.61
N GLU A 55 -4.34 3.58 0.03
CA GLU A 55 -3.50 2.40 -0.03
C GLU A 55 -4.34 1.19 -0.45
N ILE A 56 -3.79 0.38 -1.36
CA ILE A 56 -4.29 -0.97 -1.61
C ILE A 56 -3.35 -1.93 -0.90
N SER A 57 -3.86 -2.66 0.08
CA SER A 57 -3.09 -3.64 0.84
C SER A 57 -3.50 -5.05 0.46
N CYS A 58 -2.57 -5.99 0.68
CA CYS A 58 -2.83 -7.41 0.50
C CYS A 58 -2.46 -8.19 1.76
N THR A 59 -3.29 -9.15 2.13
CA THR A 59 -2.98 -10.16 3.15
C THR A 59 -3.43 -11.53 2.66
N SER A 60 -3.17 -12.58 3.43
CA SER A 60 -3.51 -13.95 3.05
C SER A 60 -4.21 -14.67 4.18
N HIS A 61 -5.35 -15.30 3.87
CA HIS A 61 -6.06 -16.16 4.80
C HIS A 61 -6.00 -17.62 4.35
N PRO A 62 -5.68 -18.56 5.27
CA PRO A 62 -5.45 -19.97 4.92
C PRO A 62 -6.62 -20.64 4.18
N LYS A 63 -7.85 -20.18 4.43
CA LYS A 63 -9.07 -20.77 3.84
C LYS A 63 -9.56 -20.06 2.58
N PHE A 64 -9.37 -18.74 2.50
CA PHE A 64 -10.01 -17.91 1.47
C PHE A 64 -9.02 -17.39 0.43
N GLY A 65 -7.71 -17.54 0.68
CA GLY A 65 -6.65 -17.07 -0.19
C GLY A 65 -6.30 -15.61 0.07
N ARG A 66 -5.77 -14.94 -0.96
CA ARG A 66 -5.28 -13.57 -0.89
C ARG A 66 -6.44 -12.58 -0.82
N GLU A 67 -6.37 -11.70 0.15
CA GLU A 67 -7.37 -10.69 0.46
C GLU A 67 -6.83 -9.32 0.05
N VAL A 68 -7.64 -8.55 -0.68
CA VAL A 68 -7.25 -7.21 -1.13
C VAL A 68 -8.18 -6.20 -0.51
N TYR A 69 -7.61 -5.19 0.14
CA TYR A 69 -8.35 -4.11 0.79
C TYR A 69 -7.92 -2.75 0.25
N PHE A 70 -8.81 -1.77 0.36
CA PHE A 70 -8.49 -0.36 0.17
C PHE A 70 -8.69 0.41 1.47
N ALA A 71 -7.73 1.25 1.82
CA ALA A 71 -7.84 2.23 2.90
C ALA A 71 -7.53 3.64 2.36
N PRO A 72 -8.36 4.65 2.64
CA PRO A 72 -7.99 6.04 2.38
C PRO A 72 -6.72 6.44 3.12
N GLU A 73 -6.00 7.43 2.59
CA GLU A 73 -4.85 8.01 3.28
C GLU A 73 -5.25 8.50 4.69
N GLY A 74 -4.46 8.12 5.70
CA GLY A 74 -4.74 8.42 7.11
C GLY A 74 -5.67 7.44 7.83
N PHE A 75 -6.09 6.35 7.17
CA PHE A 75 -6.93 5.28 7.75
C PHE A 75 -6.26 3.90 7.63
N THR A 76 -4.95 3.84 7.85
CA THR A 76 -4.11 2.69 7.49
C THR A 76 -3.50 1.96 8.70
N ASP A 77 -3.73 2.46 9.93
CA ASP A 77 -3.33 1.77 11.15
C ASP A 77 -4.26 0.59 11.49
N GLU A 78 -3.84 -0.22 12.47
CA GLU A 78 -4.53 -1.46 12.87
C GLU A 78 -5.94 -1.25 13.44
N SER A 79 -6.32 -0.02 13.78
CA SER A 79 -7.68 0.28 14.23
C SER A 79 -8.70 0.32 13.09
N TYR A 80 -8.22 0.34 11.84
CA TYR A 80 -9.05 0.44 10.65
C TYR A 80 -9.12 -0.86 9.86
N ILE A 81 -10.33 -1.15 9.38
CA ILE A 81 -10.65 -2.25 8.48
C ILE A 81 -11.01 -1.63 7.14
N GLY A 82 -10.11 -1.80 6.18
CA GLY A 82 -10.27 -1.31 4.81
C GLY A 82 -11.48 -1.89 4.08
N THR A 83 -11.84 -1.26 2.97
CA THR A 83 -12.90 -1.73 2.08
C THR A 83 -12.43 -3.02 1.36
N PRO A 84 -13.15 -4.14 1.45
CA PRO A 84 -12.80 -5.37 0.76
C PRO A 84 -13.01 -5.20 -0.75
N LEU A 85 -11.99 -5.51 -1.55
CA LEU A 85 -12.03 -5.35 -3.01
C LEU A 85 -12.31 -6.66 -3.74
N ASN A 86 -12.03 -7.81 -3.12
CA ASN A 86 -12.20 -9.12 -3.74
C ASN A 86 -13.04 -10.08 -2.89
N LYS A 87 -13.46 -11.20 -3.48
CA LYS A 87 -14.30 -12.17 -2.77
C LYS A 87 -13.64 -12.71 -1.49
N SER A 88 -12.34 -12.95 -1.52
CA SER A 88 -11.60 -13.48 -0.37
C SER A 88 -11.65 -12.54 0.83
N SER A 89 -11.40 -11.24 0.61
CA SER A 89 -11.52 -10.22 1.67
C SER A 89 -12.94 -10.11 2.24
N VAL A 90 -13.98 -10.22 1.40
CA VAL A 90 -15.37 -10.26 1.85
C VAL A 90 -15.66 -11.49 2.72
N ASP A 91 -15.24 -12.67 2.26
CA ASP A 91 -15.49 -13.94 2.96
C ASP A 91 -14.74 -13.97 4.32
N ALA A 92 -13.55 -13.40 4.39
CA ALA A 92 -12.75 -13.27 5.60
C ALA A 92 -13.40 -12.38 6.66
N LEU A 93 -13.82 -11.17 6.27
CA LEU A 93 -14.53 -10.27 7.18
C LEU A 93 -15.84 -10.90 7.69
N ASN A 94 -16.57 -11.59 6.82
CA ASN A 94 -17.79 -12.30 7.20
C ASN A 94 -17.50 -13.42 8.22
N GLN A 95 -16.44 -14.20 8.04
CA GLN A 95 -16.05 -15.23 9.01
C GLN A 95 -15.70 -14.62 10.36
N ALA A 96 -14.98 -13.49 10.37
CA ALA A 96 -14.59 -12.79 11.59
C ALA A 96 -15.74 -11.99 12.23
N ASN A 97 -16.92 -11.96 11.61
CA ASN A 97 -18.03 -11.08 12.00
C ASN A 97 -17.60 -9.60 12.10
N MET A 98 -16.71 -9.19 11.20
CA MET A 98 -16.16 -7.85 11.10
C MET A 98 -16.76 -7.11 9.91
N ARG A 99 -16.64 -5.78 9.95
CA ARG A 99 -17.09 -4.91 8.87
C ARG A 99 -16.07 -3.82 8.61
N PRO A 100 -15.93 -3.34 7.36
CA PRO A 100 -15.12 -2.17 7.06
C PRO A 100 -15.58 -0.97 7.88
N ASN A 101 -14.63 -0.20 8.39
CA ASN A 101 -14.90 0.99 9.20
C ASN A 101 -14.22 2.25 8.66
N VAL A 102 -13.55 2.17 7.51
CA VAL A 102 -12.98 3.34 6.83
C VAL A 102 -14.08 4.18 6.15
N PRO A 103 -14.02 5.52 6.23
CA PRO A 103 -14.91 6.38 5.47
C PRO A 103 -14.44 6.42 4.02
N TYR A 104 -15.36 6.63 3.08
CA TYR A 104 -15.04 6.79 1.65
C TYR A 104 -14.40 5.54 1.02
N SER A 105 -15.08 4.95 0.04
CA SER A 105 -14.70 3.66 -0.51
C SER A 105 -14.61 3.68 -2.03
N VAL A 106 -15.39 2.82 -2.66
CA VAL A 106 -15.42 2.56 -4.09
C VAL A 106 -16.55 3.38 -4.71
N LYS A 107 -16.26 4.07 -5.81
CA LYS A 107 -17.25 4.77 -6.63
C LYS A 107 -18.30 3.77 -7.11
N GLU A 108 -19.56 4.16 -7.11
CA GLU A 108 -20.64 3.27 -7.54
C GLU A 108 -20.41 2.76 -8.97
N GLY A 109 -20.50 1.44 -9.16
CA GLY A 109 -20.28 0.80 -10.47
C GLY A 109 -18.83 0.79 -10.96
N ALA A 110 -17.85 1.14 -10.11
CA ALA A 110 -16.45 1.12 -10.50
C ALA A 110 -15.94 -0.27 -10.88
N ASP A 111 -15.11 -0.32 -11.91
CA ASP A 111 -14.34 -1.52 -12.27
C ASP A 111 -13.12 -1.63 -11.35
N LEU A 112 -13.14 -2.66 -10.49
CA LEU A 112 -12.08 -2.93 -9.51
C LEU A 112 -10.97 -3.82 -10.05
N SER A 113 -11.03 -4.28 -11.30
CA SER A 113 -10.14 -5.32 -11.81
C SER A 113 -8.66 -4.95 -11.70
N ASP A 114 -8.27 -3.73 -12.07
CA ASP A 114 -6.87 -3.30 -11.96
C ASP A 114 -6.44 -3.05 -10.51
N ALA A 115 -7.33 -2.52 -9.65
CA ALA A 115 -7.06 -2.38 -8.22
C ALA A 115 -6.81 -3.74 -7.54
N ILE A 116 -7.65 -4.74 -7.85
CA ILE A 116 -7.49 -6.10 -7.34
C ILE A 116 -6.19 -6.70 -7.84
N LYS A 117 -5.87 -6.59 -9.14
CA LYS A 117 -4.59 -7.09 -9.69
C LYS A 117 -3.39 -6.44 -9.02
N ALA A 118 -3.45 -5.12 -8.80
CA ALA A 118 -2.38 -4.38 -8.17
C ALA A 118 -2.16 -4.85 -6.72
N GLY A 119 -3.23 -5.03 -5.94
CA GLY A 119 -3.12 -5.61 -4.60
C GLY A 119 -2.62 -7.05 -4.61
N LEU A 120 -3.10 -7.91 -5.52
CA LEU A 120 -2.62 -9.29 -5.62
C LEU A 120 -1.12 -9.37 -5.96
N ARG A 121 -0.62 -8.45 -6.79
CA ARG A 121 0.82 -8.31 -7.08
C ARG A 121 1.63 -8.02 -5.83
N VAL A 122 1.13 -7.20 -4.90
CA VAL A 122 1.81 -6.97 -3.60
C VAL A 122 1.98 -8.27 -2.81
N CYS A 123 0.95 -9.12 -2.78
CA CYS A 123 1.08 -10.45 -2.17
C CYS A 123 2.12 -11.34 -2.87
N ASP A 124 2.19 -11.30 -4.20
CA ASP A 124 3.19 -12.09 -4.95
C ASP A 124 4.60 -11.58 -4.65
N GLU A 125 4.82 -10.27 -4.66
CA GLU A 125 6.10 -9.63 -4.34
C GLU A 125 6.57 -9.94 -2.90
N TYR A 126 5.64 -9.98 -1.94
CA TYR A 126 5.95 -10.37 -0.57
C TYR A 126 6.32 -11.85 -0.46
N GLN A 127 5.58 -12.74 -1.12
CA GLN A 127 5.91 -14.16 -1.12
C GLN A 127 7.28 -14.40 -1.74
N ASP A 128 7.59 -13.72 -2.85
CA ASP A 128 8.91 -13.77 -3.48
C ASP A 128 10.02 -13.32 -2.53
N ARG A 129 9.79 -12.28 -1.72
CA ARG A 129 10.77 -11.84 -0.70
C ARG A 129 10.99 -12.91 0.37
N LEU A 130 9.92 -13.51 0.88
CA LEU A 130 10.01 -14.59 1.87
C LEU A 130 10.76 -15.80 1.31
N ASP A 131 10.46 -16.21 0.08
CA ASP A 131 11.07 -17.36 -0.58
C ASP A 131 12.57 -17.13 -0.85
N ASN A 132 12.96 -15.87 -1.07
CA ASN A 132 14.36 -15.47 -1.30
C ASN A 132 15.10 -15.03 -0.03
N GLY A 133 14.46 -15.08 1.15
CA GLY A 133 15.08 -14.77 2.44
C GLY A 133 15.45 -13.29 2.64
N VAL A 134 14.64 -12.37 2.08
CA VAL A 134 14.82 -10.90 2.19
C VAL A 134 13.85 -10.30 3.18
#